data_AF-A0A1J4X4S9-F1
#
_entry.id   AF-A0A1J4X4S9-F1
#
_cell.length_a   1.000
_cell.length_b   1.000
_cell.length_c   1.000
_cell.angle_alpha   90.00
_cell.angle_beta   90.00
_cell.angle_gamma   90.00
#
_symmetry.space_group_name_H-M   'P 1'
#
loop_
_entity.id
_entity.type
_entity.pdbx_description
1 polymer ?
#
loop_
_entity_poly.entity_id
_entity_poly.type
_entity_poly.pdbx_seq_one_letter_code
_entity_poly.pdbx_strand_id
1 'polypeptide(L)'
;MTTLGKKNMIFGLAYFLTTLALGMFLASKMGSGGPEWANSMQRAVLKAAHAHGNLEAVLNIVLGFLLCRFGAPSVRLAQVASVLLIVGALGHSGMLYLGGLGLSTAFNLTPIGGISLIAAIALMIPILIKGVQPEER
;
A
#
# COMPACT_ATOMS: atom_id res chain seq x y z
N MET A 1 8.91 -9.56 17.34
CA MET A 1 8.91 -8.69 16.14
C MET A 1 8.50 -9.43 14.87
N THR A 2 8.88 -10.70 14.70
CA THR A 2 8.55 -11.56 13.56
C THR A 2 7.06 -11.62 13.17
N THR A 3 6.13 -11.47 14.11
CA THR A 3 4.69 -11.49 13.82
C THR A 3 4.16 -10.20 13.16
N LEU A 4 4.79 -9.03 13.40
CA LEU A 4 4.32 -7.75 12.84
C LEU A 4 4.60 -7.68 11.34
N GLY A 5 5.85 -7.91 10.93
CA GLY A 5 6.21 -7.91 9.51
C GLY A 5 5.45 -8.97 8.70
N LYS A 6 5.16 -10.13 9.30
CA LYS A 6 4.28 -11.16 8.69
C LYS A 6 2.87 -10.64 8.42
N LYS A 7 2.29 -9.81 9.29
CA LYS A 7 0.98 -9.19 9.05
C LYS A 7 1.02 -8.27 7.85
N ASN A 8 2.05 -7.43 7.70
CA ASN A 8 2.22 -6.59 6.51
C ASN A 8 2.41 -7.43 5.24
N MET A 9 3.18 -8.52 5.29
CA MET A 9 3.34 -9.40 4.13
C MET A 9 2.02 -10.07 3.72
N ILE A 10 1.24 -10.60 4.67
CA ILE A 10 -0.08 -11.19 4.40
C ILE A 10 -1.03 -10.14 3.83
N PHE A 11 -1.10 -8.97 4.47
CA PHE A 11 -1.90 -7.85 3.98
C PHE A 11 -1.48 -7.46 2.56
N GLY A 12 -0.18 -7.27 2.32
CA GLY A 12 0.34 -6.88 1.02
C GLY A 12 0.04 -7.90 -0.07
N LEU A 13 0.17 -9.20 0.20
CA LEU A 13 -0.23 -10.25 -0.76
C LEU A 13 -1.74 -10.24 -1.04
N ALA A 14 -2.57 -10.14 0.00
CA ALA A 14 -4.01 -10.07 -0.16
C ALA A 14 -4.43 -8.81 -0.92
N TYR A 15 -3.79 -7.67 -0.64
CA TYR A 15 -4.04 -6.41 -1.30
C TYR A 15 -3.55 -6.44 -2.76
N PHE A 16 -2.39 -7.06 -3.03
CA PHE A 16 -1.90 -7.26 -4.39
C PHE A 16 -2.89 -8.09 -5.23
N LEU A 17 -3.54 -9.09 -4.63
CA LEU A 17 -4.55 -9.87 -5.34
C LEU A 17 -5.74 -9.01 -5.79
N THR A 18 -6.18 -8.05 -4.96
CA THR A 18 -7.29 -7.15 -5.35
C THR A 18 -6.88 -6.17 -6.44
N THR A 19 -5.63 -5.72 -6.43
CA THR A 19 -5.11 -4.80 -7.46
C THR A 19 -4.87 -5.53 -8.78
N LEU A 20 -4.43 -6.79 -8.75
CA LEU A 20 -4.39 -7.66 -9.94
C LEU A 20 -5.78 -7.88 -10.54
N ALA A 21 -6.78 -8.14 -9.71
CA ALA A 21 -8.17 -8.25 -10.16
C ALA A 21 -8.66 -6.95 -10.82
N LEU A 22 -8.31 -5.78 -10.26
CA LEU A 22 -8.59 -4.49 -10.87
C LEU A 22 -7.87 -4.32 -12.22
N GLY A 23 -6.63 -4.80 -12.35
CA GLY A 23 -5.90 -4.82 -13.61
C GLY A 23 -6.61 -5.65 -14.68
N MET A 24 -7.09 -6.84 -14.31
CA MET A 24 -7.90 -7.69 -15.20
C MET A 24 -9.20 -7.01 -15.63
N PHE A 25 -9.89 -6.34 -14.70
CA PHE A 25 -11.08 -5.55 -15.01
C PHE A 25 -10.76 -4.42 -16.01
N LEU A 26 -9.71 -3.63 -15.76
CA LEU A 26 -9.27 -2.56 -16.66
C LEU A 26 -8.92 -3.09 -18.05
N ALA A 27 -8.24 -4.24 -18.12
CA ALA A 27 -7.90 -4.90 -19.38
C ALA A 27 -9.14 -5.37 -20.15
N SER A 28 -10.12 -5.96 -19.46
CA SER A 28 -11.37 -6.39 -20.09
C SER A 28 -12.12 -5.22 -20.75
N LYS A 29 -12.11 -4.05 -20.10
CA LYS A 29 -12.76 -2.84 -20.61
C LYS A 29 -11.97 -2.15 -21.74
N MET A 30 -10.71 -2.50 -21.99
CA MET A 30 -10.01 -2.00 -23.19
C MET A 30 -10.61 -2.57 -24.47
N GLY A 31 -11.08 -3.82 -24.46
CA GLY A 31 -11.72 -4.45 -25.62
C GLY A 31 -13.20 -4.10 -25.79
N SER A 32 -13.91 -3.79 -24.69
CA SER A 32 -15.38 -3.67 -24.69
C SER A 32 -15.93 -2.30 -24.27
N GLY A 33 -15.08 -1.36 -23.85
CA GLY A 33 -15.52 -0.10 -23.21
C GLY A 33 -15.85 1.04 -24.17
N GLY A 34 -15.36 0.97 -25.40
CA GLY A 34 -15.53 2.04 -26.39
C GLY A 34 -14.83 3.38 -26.02
N PRO A 35 -15.01 4.43 -26.84
CA PRO A 35 -14.34 5.72 -26.65
C PRO A 35 -14.75 6.47 -25.37
N GLU A 36 -16.01 6.33 -24.93
CA GLU A 36 -16.50 7.00 -23.72
C GLU A 36 -15.77 6.50 -22.47
N TRP A 37 -15.65 5.18 -22.31
CA TRP A 37 -14.86 4.60 -21.22
C TRP A 37 -13.39 5.04 -21.30
N ALA A 38 -12.83 5.04 -22.51
CA ALA A 38 -11.43 5.37 -22.73
C ALA A 38 -11.08 6.78 -22.22
N ASN A 39 -12.00 7.73 -22.33
CA ASN A 39 -11.81 9.11 -21.91
C ASN A 39 -12.47 9.45 -20.55
N SER A 40 -12.99 8.45 -19.85
CA SER A 40 -13.70 8.65 -18.58
C SER A 40 -12.76 8.96 -17.41
N MET A 41 -13.22 9.82 -16.50
CA MET A 41 -12.54 10.09 -15.23
C MET A 41 -12.46 8.81 -14.37
N GLN A 42 -13.50 7.98 -14.42
CA GLN A 42 -13.57 6.71 -13.71
C GLN A 42 -12.41 5.78 -14.11
N ARG A 43 -12.14 5.64 -15.41
CA ARG A 43 -10.98 4.87 -15.90
C ARG A 43 -9.67 5.48 -15.40
N ALA A 44 -9.52 6.80 -15.44
CA ALA A 44 -8.30 7.47 -15.00
C ALA A 44 -8.01 7.20 -13.50
N VAL A 45 -9.04 7.35 -12.65
CA VAL A 45 -8.94 7.06 -11.22
C VAL A 45 -8.64 5.59 -10.96
N LEU A 46 -9.34 4.66 -11.61
CA LEU A 46 -9.12 3.22 -11.41
C LEU A 46 -7.72 2.78 -11.89
N LYS A 47 -7.18 3.40 -12.95
CA LYS A 47 -5.77 3.20 -13.34
C LYS A 47 -4.81 3.69 -12.26
N ALA A 48 -5.08 4.85 -11.66
CA ALA A 48 -4.26 5.36 -10.56
C ALA A 48 -4.35 4.44 -9.33
N ALA A 49 -5.54 3.98 -8.97
CA ALA A 49 -5.76 3.02 -7.89
C ALA A 49 -5.02 1.71 -8.14
N HIS A 50 -5.03 1.19 -9.38
CA HIS A 50 -4.26 -0.01 -9.75
C HIS A 50 -2.75 0.20 -9.60
N ALA A 51 -2.21 1.29 -10.16
CA ALA A 51 -0.78 1.56 -10.13
C ALA A 51 -0.27 1.78 -8.69
N HIS A 52 -0.93 2.66 -7.92
CA HIS A 52 -0.57 2.91 -6.54
C HIS A 52 -0.82 1.70 -5.65
N GLY A 53 -1.92 0.96 -5.86
CA GLY A 53 -2.22 -0.24 -5.11
C GLY A 53 -1.16 -1.33 -5.27
N ASN A 54 -0.66 -1.54 -6.50
CA ASN A 54 0.45 -2.46 -6.75
C ASN A 54 1.71 -2.03 -5.96
N LEU A 55 2.07 -0.75 -6.04
CA LEU A 55 3.24 -0.21 -5.34
C LEU A 55 3.09 -0.37 -3.82
N GLU A 56 1.94 -0.02 -3.26
CA GLU A 56 1.67 -0.05 -1.81
C GLU A 56 1.57 -1.48 -1.27
N ALA A 57 1.07 -2.42 -2.08
CA ALA A 57 1.12 -3.85 -1.78
C ALA A 57 2.58 -4.35 -1.70
N VAL A 58 3.39 -4.02 -2.72
CA VAL A 58 4.81 -4.38 -2.76
C VAL A 58 5.56 -3.75 -1.58
N LEU A 59 5.30 -2.48 -1.25
CA LEU A 59 5.86 -1.82 -0.08
C LEU A 59 5.51 -2.56 1.22
N ASN A 60 4.25 -2.99 1.40
CA ASN A 60 3.86 -3.77 2.56
C ASN A 60 4.59 -5.12 2.64
N ILE A 61 4.78 -5.81 1.51
CA ILE A 61 5.53 -7.07 1.45
C ILE A 61 7.00 -6.85 1.79
N VAL A 62 7.66 -5.92 1.08
CA VAL A 62 9.10 -5.66 1.23
C VAL A 62 9.41 -5.10 2.61
N LEU A 63 8.73 -4.04 3.05
CA LEU A 63 8.98 -3.44 4.35
C LEU A 63 8.54 -4.37 5.49
N GLY A 64 7.50 -5.18 5.28
CA GLY A 64 7.13 -6.27 6.19
C GLY A 64 8.26 -7.30 6.36
N PHE A 65 8.87 -7.73 5.25
CA PHE A 65 10.05 -8.59 5.29
C PHE A 65 11.23 -7.94 6.03
N LEU A 66 11.53 -6.68 5.74
CA LEU A 66 12.61 -5.95 6.41
C LEU A 66 12.36 -5.78 7.92
N LEU A 67 11.12 -5.51 8.34
CA LEU A 67 10.71 -5.49 9.75
C LEU A 67 10.94 -6.83 10.44
N CYS A 68 10.72 -7.95 9.75
CA CYS A 68 11.05 -9.27 10.27
C CYS A 68 12.57 -9.49 10.36
N ARG A 69 13.32 -9.03 9.36
CA ARG A 69 14.75 -9.35 9.19
C ARG A 69 15.68 -8.54 10.08
N PHE A 70 15.46 -7.25 10.20
CA PHE A 70 16.33 -6.32 10.92
C PHE A 70 15.83 -6.01 12.33
N GLY A 71 14.54 -6.26 12.59
CA GLY A 71 13.90 -5.79 13.82
C GLY A 71 13.92 -4.25 13.89
N ALA A 72 13.49 -3.70 15.02
CA ALA A 72 13.47 -2.26 15.25
C ALA A 72 14.18 -1.87 16.55
N PRO A 73 14.63 -0.61 16.66
CA PRO A 73 15.11 -0.02 17.92
C PRO A 73 14.12 -0.20 19.06
N SER A 74 12.83 -0.02 18.77
CA SER A 74 11.75 -0.24 19.73
C SER A 74 10.58 -0.99 19.08
N VAL A 75 9.91 -1.83 19.89
CA VAL A 75 8.72 -2.57 19.46
C VAL A 75 7.62 -1.60 19.03
N ARG A 76 7.45 -0.49 19.75
CA ARG A 76 6.44 0.53 19.44
C ARG A 76 6.69 1.19 18.09
N LEU A 77 7.94 1.50 17.74
CA LEU A 77 8.30 2.08 16.44
C LEU A 77 7.95 1.12 15.30
N ALA A 78 8.31 -0.16 15.43
CA ALA A 78 7.92 -1.19 14.46
C ALA A 78 6.40 -1.33 14.33
N GLN A 79 5.67 -1.29 15.45
CA GLN A 79 4.20 -1.38 15.44
C GLN A 79 3.58 -0.19 14.72
N VAL A 80 4.03 1.03 15.01
CA VAL A 80 3.52 2.24 14.36
C VAL A 80 3.83 2.20 12.86
N ALA A 81 5.06 1.91 12.45
CA ALA A 81 5.41 1.79 11.03
C ALA A 81 4.56 0.70 10.32
N SER A 82 4.41 -0.47 10.94
CA SER A 82 3.58 -1.58 10.45
C SER A 82 2.13 -1.17 10.23
N VAL A 83 1.51 -0.50 11.20
CA VAL A 83 0.11 -0.03 11.10
C VAL A 83 -0.03 1.06 10.05
N LEU A 84 0.88 2.04 10.02
CA LEU A 84 0.83 3.14 9.06
C LEU A 84 0.99 2.68 7.61
N LEU A 85 1.73 1.59 7.34
CA LEU A 85 1.80 0.99 6.00
C LEU A 85 0.45 0.43 5.54
N ILE A 86 -0.30 -0.20 6.44
CA ILE A 86 -1.61 -0.80 6.13
C ILE A 86 -2.67 0.29 5.99
N VAL A 87 -2.75 1.19 6.98
CA VAL A 87 -3.66 2.35 6.96
C VAL A 87 -3.37 3.23 5.75
N GLY A 88 -2.10 3.40 5.43
CA GLY A 88 -1.64 4.13 4.27
C GLY A 88 -2.17 3.54 2.96
N ALA A 89 -2.01 2.23 2.77
CA ALA A 89 -2.49 1.55 1.57
C ALA A 89 -4.02 1.63 1.41
N LEU A 90 -4.76 1.32 2.50
CA LEU A 90 -6.22 1.39 2.50
C LEU A 90 -6.73 2.82 2.31
N GLY A 91 -6.11 3.77 3.00
CA GLY A 91 -6.50 5.18 2.99
C GLY A 91 -6.13 5.89 1.70
N HIS A 92 -5.13 5.44 0.95
CA HIS A 92 -4.67 6.07 -0.29
C HIS A 92 -5.22 5.34 -1.52
N SER A 93 -4.54 4.28 -2.00
CA SER A 93 -5.00 3.55 -3.20
C SER A 93 -6.33 2.85 -2.99
N GLY A 94 -6.66 2.43 -1.76
CA GLY A 94 -7.93 1.79 -1.46
C GLY A 94 -9.10 2.76 -1.59
N MET A 95 -8.93 4.00 -1.13
CA MET A 95 -9.92 5.05 -1.31
C MET A 95 -10.03 5.53 -2.77
N LEU A 96 -8.92 5.56 -3.52
CA LEU A 96 -8.96 5.78 -4.97
C LEU A 96 -9.76 4.68 -5.68
N TYR A 97 -9.58 3.41 -5.27
CA TYR A 97 -10.35 2.30 -5.81
C TYR A 97 -11.85 2.51 -5.54
N LEU A 98 -12.25 2.70 -4.29
CA LEU A 98 -13.65 2.92 -3.93
C LEU A 98 -14.26 4.13 -4.63
N GLY A 99 -13.52 5.24 -4.70
CA GLY A 99 -13.94 6.44 -5.42
C GLY A 99 -14.12 6.19 -6.92
N GLY A 100 -13.21 5.45 -7.54
CA GLY A 100 -13.31 5.04 -8.94
C GLY A 100 -14.48 4.10 -9.24
N LEU A 101 -14.97 3.35 -8.26
CA LEU A 101 -16.18 2.51 -8.35
C LEU A 101 -17.48 3.28 -8.07
N GLY A 102 -17.40 4.58 -7.78
CA GLY A 102 -18.57 5.45 -7.60
C GLY A 102 -18.82 5.92 -6.18
N LEU A 103 -18.04 5.46 -5.18
CA LEU A 103 -18.12 5.99 -3.81
C LEU A 103 -17.27 7.27 -3.68
N SER A 104 -17.73 8.36 -4.27
CA SER A 104 -16.97 9.61 -4.39
C SER A 104 -16.51 10.20 -3.05
N THR A 105 -17.25 9.98 -1.95
CA THR A 105 -16.87 10.43 -0.61
C THR A 105 -15.56 9.79 -0.11
N ALA A 106 -15.15 8.66 -0.67
CA ALA A 106 -13.88 8.01 -0.34
C ALA A 106 -12.67 8.90 -0.67
N PHE A 107 -12.76 9.74 -1.71
CA PHE A 107 -11.64 10.62 -2.11
C PHE A 107 -11.19 11.55 -0.98
N ASN A 108 -12.10 11.96 -0.11
CA ASN A 108 -11.80 12.84 1.02
C ASN A 108 -10.81 12.23 2.02
N LEU A 109 -10.69 10.90 2.03
CA LEU A 109 -9.79 10.17 2.92
C LEU A 109 -8.41 9.88 2.28
N THR A 110 -8.26 10.07 0.96
CA THR A 110 -6.99 9.85 0.25
C THR A 110 -5.78 10.59 0.85
N PRO A 111 -5.90 11.85 1.33
CA PRO A 111 -4.77 12.55 1.92
C PRO A 111 -4.26 11.89 3.21
N ILE A 112 -5.17 11.30 4.01
CA ILE A 112 -4.84 10.62 5.26
C ILE A 112 -3.97 9.39 4.95
N GLY A 113 -4.34 8.63 3.91
CA GLY A 113 -3.52 7.50 3.46
C GLY A 113 -2.15 7.92 2.96
N GLY A 114 -2.08 8.98 2.15
CA GLY A 114 -0.81 9.51 1.63
C GLY A 114 0.14 9.95 2.74
N ILE A 115 -0.36 10.71 3.72
CA ILE A 115 0.42 11.15 4.89
C ILE A 115 0.88 9.94 5.72
N SER A 116 0.00 8.94 5.90
CA SER A 116 0.33 7.70 6.61
C SER A 116 1.47 6.93 5.94
N LEU A 117 1.47 6.81 4.61
CA LEU A 117 2.56 6.15 3.85
C LEU A 117 3.89 6.90 4.00
N ILE A 118 3.87 8.23 3.86
CA ILE A 118 5.07 9.06 4.02
C ILE A 118 5.65 8.87 5.42
N ALA A 119 4.81 8.96 6.45
CA ALA A 119 5.23 8.75 7.83
C ALA A 119 5.79 7.34 8.05
N ALA A 120 5.13 6.30 7.52
CA ALA A 120 5.61 4.92 7.64
C ALA A 120 7.00 4.73 7.03
N ILE A 121 7.23 5.26 5.82
CA ILE A 121 8.52 5.17 5.12
C ILE A 121 9.60 5.93 5.90
N ALA A 122 9.29 7.12 6.42
CA ALA A 122 10.23 7.88 7.25
C ALA A 122 10.63 7.10 8.51
N LEU A 123 9.69 6.41 9.17
CA LEU A 123 9.98 5.57 10.34
C LEU A 123 10.78 4.30 10.02
N MET A 124 10.77 3.83 8.77
CA MET A 124 11.62 2.71 8.35
C MET A 124 13.11 3.06 8.33
N ILE A 125 13.48 4.33 8.16
CA ILE A 125 14.89 4.77 8.14
C ILE A 125 15.64 4.36 9.43
N PRO A 126 15.22 4.78 10.64
CA PRO A 126 15.91 4.38 11.87
C PRO A 126 15.82 2.88 12.16
N ILE A 127 14.78 2.19 11.67
CA ILE A 127 14.64 0.73 11.78
C ILE A 127 15.75 0.02 11.01
N LEU A 128 16.01 0.46 9.77
CA LEU A 128 17.01 -0.16 8.91
C LEU A 128 18.44 0.20 9.33
N ILE A 129 18.69 1.40 9.85
CA ILE A 129 20.01 1.81 10.36
C ILE A 129 20.47 0.89 11.50
N LYS A 130 19.58 0.52 12.43
CA LYS A 130 19.92 -0.43 13.49
C LYS A 130 20.34 -1.79 12.93
N GLY A 131 19.75 -2.22 11.82
CA GLY A 131 20.12 -3.45 11.14
C GLY A 131 21.52 -3.47 10.53
N VAL A 132 22.18 -2.31 10.42
CA VAL A 132 23.56 -2.16 9.92
C VAL A 132 24.59 -2.19 11.06
N GLN A 133 24.19 -1.89 12.29
CA GLN A 133 25.11 -1.90 13.42
C GLN A 133 25.60 -3.34 13.68
N PRO A 134 26.92 -3.57 13.78
CA PRO A 134 27.44 -4.91 14.02
C PRO A 134 26.89 -5.46 15.33
N GLU A 135 26.45 -6.72 15.33
CA GLU A 135 26.14 -7.43 16.58
C GLU A 135 27.43 -7.44 17.41
N GLU A 136 27.42 -6.75 18.56
CA GLU A 136 28.48 -6.89 19.55
C GLU A 136 28.54 -8.38 19.93
N ARG A 137 29.62 -9.05 19.50
CA ARG A 137 29.93 -10.45 19.80
C ARG A 137 30.43 -10.61 21.22
#